data_AF-A0A074XP62-F1
#
_entry.id   AF-A0A074XP62-F1
#
_cell.length_a   1.000
_cell.length_b   1.000
_cell.length_c   1.000
_cell.angle_alpha   90.00
_cell.angle_beta   90.00
_cell.angle_gamma   90.00
#
_symmetry.space_group_name_H-M   'P 1'
#
loop_
_entity.id
_entity.type
_entity.pdbx_description
1 polymer ?
#
loop_
_entity_poly.entity_id
_entity_poly.type
_entity_poly.pdbx_seq_one_letter_code
_entity_poly.pdbx_strand_id
1 'polypeptide(L)'
;MAPATIEAYCRECRDYTTGSCKITKPENSNGNEGRPWYQCVRHKGFMRRGDSLGISPANPHCYCHKPSRAGHSAVRPTNYTCANNICCFFKPYGG
;
A
#
# COMPACT_ATOMS: atom_id res chain seq x y z
N MET A 1 10.03 10.20 14.93
CA MET A 1 9.18 10.70 13.82
C MET A 1 8.24 9.58 13.42
N ALA A 2 6.92 9.76 13.52
CA ALA A 2 5.99 8.76 13.02
C ALA A 2 6.15 8.65 11.49
N PRO A 3 6.22 7.44 10.90
CA PRO A 3 6.31 7.29 9.46
C PRO A 3 5.07 7.91 8.80
N ALA A 4 5.27 8.62 7.69
CA ALA A 4 4.17 9.23 6.94
C ALA A 4 3.11 8.16 6.62
N THR A 5 1.90 8.35 7.13
CA THR A 5 0.79 7.42 6.92
C THR A 5 0.10 7.74 5.60
N ILE A 6 0.17 6.79 4.68
CA ILE A 6 -0.56 6.82 3.40
C ILE A 6 -1.94 6.21 3.62
N GLU A 7 -2.98 7.04 3.49
CA GLU A 7 -4.36 6.57 3.61
C GLU A 7 -4.68 5.45 2.61
N ALA A 8 -5.46 4.46 3.04
CA ALA A 8 -5.90 3.37 2.18
C ALA A 8 -7.39 3.50 1.88
N TYR A 9 -7.75 3.34 0.61
CA TYR A 9 -9.11 3.37 0.11
C TYR A 9 -9.58 1.96 -0.21
N CYS A 10 -10.70 1.56 0.40
CA CYS A 10 -11.35 0.28 0.12
C CYS A 10 -12.36 0.49 -1.01
N ARG A 11 -12.08 -0.04 -2.20
CA ARG A 11 -12.95 0.11 -3.38
C ARG A 11 -14.32 -0.55 -3.24
N GLU A 12 -14.40 -1.64 -2.46
CA GLU A 12 -15.67 -2.31 -2.13
C GLU A 12 -16.55 -1.46 -1.19
N CYS A 13 -15.95 -0.81 -0.18
CA CYS A 13 -16.66 0.14 0.69
C CYS A 13 -16.90 1.51 0.05
N ARG A 14 -16.13 1.83 -0.99
CA ARG A 14 -15.99 3.17 -1.56
C ARG A 14 -15.60 4.23 -0.52
N ASP A 15 -14.74 3.86 0.41
CA ASP A 15 -14.40 4.69 1.57
C ASP A 15 -12.95 4.51 2.01
N TYR A 16 -12.39 5.54 2.66
CA TYR A 16 -11.09 5.44 3.28
C TYR A 16 -11.18 4.60 4.56
N THR A 17 -10.17 3.76 4.79
CA THR A 17 -10.07 2.96 6.01
C THR A 17 -9.47 3.76 7.17
N THR A 18 -9.76 5.06 7.24
CA THR A 18 -9.39 5.95 8.34
C THR A 18 -10.05 5.44 9.63
N GLY A 19 -9.27 4.77 10.49
CA GLY A 19 -9.76 4.19 11.74
C GLY A 19 -9.31 2.74 12.00
N SER A 20 -8.71 2.08 11.02
CA SER A 20 -8.26 0.68 11.13
C SER A 20 -6.78 0.50 10.81
N CYS A 21 -5.97 1.51 11.11
CA CYS A 21 -4.52 1.40 11.07
C CYS A 21 -4.07 0.41 12.14
N LYS A 22 -3.35 -0.62 11.73
CA LYS A 22 -2.73 -1.63 12.57
C LYS A 22 -1.22 -1.58 12.35
N ILE A 23 -0.46 -1.85 13.40
CA ILE A 23 0.99 -2.00 13.29
C ILE A 23 1.32 -3.48 13.16
N THR A 24 2.21 -3.81 12.23
CA THR A 24 2.71 -5.17 12.09
C THR A 24 3.48 -5.56 13.35
N LYS A 25 3.10 -6.69 13.95
CA LYS A 25 3.71 -7.18 15.19
C LYS A 25 5.22 -7.36 15.05
N PRO A 26 5.97 -7.18 16.15
CA PRO A 26 7.42 -7.36 16.16
C PRO A 26 7.87 -8.79 15.83
N GLU A 27 7.05 -9.78 16.13
CA GLU A 27 7.31 -11.19 15.84
C GLU A 27 7.34 -11.54 14.34
N ASN A 28 7.04 -10.60 13.44
CA ASN A 28 7.07 -10.83 11.99
C ASN A 28 8.47 -10.57 11.41
N SER A 29 9.34 -11.57 11.52
CA SER A 29 10.76 -11.53 11.11
C SER A 29 11.02 -11.31 9.60
N ASN A 30 9.99 -11.12 8.79
CA ASN A 30 10.10 -10.90 7.34
C ASN A 30 10.39 -9.42 6.96
N GLY A 31 11.00 -8.65 7.85
CA GLY A 31 11.32 -7.23 7.61
C GLY A 31 10.10 -6.31 7.51
N ASN A 32 8.95 -6.78 8.01
CA ASN A 32 7.71 -5.99 8.06
C ASN A 32 7.34 -5.52 9.47
N GLU A 33 8.08 -5.98 10.49
CA GLU A 33 7.94 -5.54 11.88
C GLU A 33 7.87 -4.00 11.99
N GLY A 34 6.94 -3.52 12.82
CA GLY A 34 6.77 -2.10 13.11
C GLY A 34 6.11 -1.30 11.98
N ARG A 35 5.80 -1.91 10.83
CA ARG A 35 5.22 -1.20 9.69
C ARG A 35 3.70 -1.05 9.81
N PRO A 36 3.14 0.14 9.53
CA PRO A 36 1.71 0.35 9.52
C PRO A 36 1.06 -0.31 8.30
N TRP A 37 -0.12 -0.87 8.52
CA TRP A 37 -1.02 -1.38 7.49
C TRP A 37 -2.46 -1.05 7.85
N TYR A 38 -3.30 -0.89 6.84
CA TYR A 38 -4.73 -0.65 6.98
C TYR A 38 -5.48 -1.92 6.61
N GLN A 39 -6.51 -2.25 7.40
CA GLN A 39 -7.46 -3.31 7.09
C GLN A 39 -8.87 -2.74 6.99
N CYS A 40 -9.64 -3.04 5.96
CA CYS A 40 -11.05 -2.63 6.01
C CYS A 40 -11.80 -3.46 7.07
N VAL A 41 -12.52 -2.79 7.98
CA VAL A 41 -13.32 -3.46 9.02
C VAL A 41 -14.53 -4.19 8.43
N ARG A 42 -15.14 -3.58 7.40
CA ARG A 42 -16.30 -4.13 6.67
C ARG A 42 -15.88 -5.22 5.68
N HIS A 43 -14.78 -5.01 4.96
CA HIS A 43 -14.21 -5.97 4.00
C HIS A 43 -12.90 -6.55 4.52
N LYS A 44 -12.98 -7.61 5.35
CA LYS A 44 -11.82 -8.21 6.03
C LYS A 44 -10.70 -8.66 5.07
N GLY A 45 -11.02 -8.94 3.80
CA GLY A 45 -10.06 -9.29 2.77
C GLY A 45 -9.22 -8.12 2.24
N PHE A 46 -9.62 -6.87 2.47
CA PHE A 46 -8.85 -5.71 2.06
C PHE A 46 -7.77 -5.38 3.08
N MET A 47 -6.52 -5.42 2.63
CA MET A 47 -5.34 -4.99 3.37
C MET A 47 -4.42 -4.15 2.49
N ARG A 48 -3.85 -3.08 3.05
CA ARG A 48 -2.92 -2.20 2.33
C ARG A 48 -1.82 -1.71 3.26
N ARG A 49 -0.60 -1.57 2.75
CA ARG A 49 0.49 -0.92 3.50
C ARG A 49 0.15 0.55 3.74
N GLY A 50 0.40 1.01 4.97
CA GLY A 50 0.13 2.37 5.42
C GLY A 50 1.35 3.28 5.40
N ASP A 51 2.54 2.79 5.08
CA ASP A 51 3.74 3.61 4.96
C ASP A 51 3.99 4.08 3.52
N SER A 52 4.98 4.95 3.30
CA SER A 52 5.38 5.41 1.97
C SER A 52 6.30 4.43 1.21
N LEU A 53 6.65 3.26 1.79
CA LEU A 53 7.64 2.38 1.18
C LEU A 53 7.17 1.81 -0.17
N GLY A 54 8.07 1.85 -1.14
CA GLY A 54 7.81 1.48 -2.52
C GLY A 54 7.10 2.58 -3.32
N ILE A 55 6.79 3.73 -2.73
CA ILE A 55 6.31 4.91 -3.45
C ILE A 55 7.52 5.78 -3.77
N SER A 56 7.76 6.02 -5.05
CA SER A 56 8.86 6.87 -5.53
C SER A 56 8.35 7.72 -6.68
N PRO A 57 8.77 9.00 -6.81
CA PRO A 57 8.50 9.82 -7.99
C PRO A 57 8.97 9.18 -9.31
N ALA A 58 9.93 8.25 -9.25
CA ALA A 58 10.39 7.49 -10.41
C ALA A 58 9.42 6.38 -10.87
N ASN A 59 8.42 6.04 -10.06
CA ASN A 59 7.42 5.03 -10.42
C ASN A 59 6.41 5.61 -11.42
N PRO A 60 5.81 4.78 -12.30
CA PRO A 60 4.74 5.24 -13.18
C PRO A 60 3.58 5.81 -12.37
N HIS A 61 2.96 6.87 -12.89
CA HIS A 61 1.77 7.45 -12.27
C HIS A 61 0.57 6.53 -12.47
N CYS A 62 -0.22 6.36 -11.42
CA CYS A 62 -1.51 5.68 -11.51
C CYS A 62 -2.59 6.59 -12.12
N TYR A 63 -3.81 6.07 -12.33
CA TYR A 63 -4.93 6.86 -12.85
C TYR A 63 -5.38 8.01 -11.95
N CYS A 64 -4.89 8.09 -10.71
CA CYS A 64 -5.09 9.24 -9.83
C CYS A 64 -4.04 10.35 -10.07
N HIS A 65 -3.17 10.22 -11.08
CA HIS A 65 -2.05 11.12 -11.36
C HIS A 65 -1.05 11.27 -10.20
N LYS A 66 -0.95 10.25 -9.34
CA LYS A 66 0.03 10.16 -8.25
C LYS A 66 1.01 9.01 -8.49
N PRO A 67 2.25 9.09 -7.95
CA PRO A 67 3.21 8.00 -8.04
C PRO A 67 2.62 6.68 -7.50
N SER A 68 2.79 5.60 -8.27
CA SER A 68 2.35 4.27 -7.84
C SER A 68 3.27 3.68 -6.77
N ARG A 69 2.81 2.61 -6.12
CA ARG A 69 3.60 1.80 -5.19
C ARG A 69 4.14 0.56 -5.88
N ALA A 70 5.45 0.37 -5.83
CA ALA A 70 6.13 -0.86 -6.18
C ALA A 70 5.74 -1.99 -5.20
N GLY A 71 5.28 -3.11 -5.74
CA GLY A 71 5.28 -4.39 -5.06
C GLY A 71 6.71 -4.93 -5.04
N HIS A 72 7.24 -5.30 -3.88
CA HIS A 72 8.60 -5.83 -3.77
C HIS A 72 8.57 -7.35 -3.61
N SER A 73 9.38 -8.06 -4.39
CA SER A 73 9.97 -9.34 -3.98
C SER A 73 11.38 -9.08 -3.42
N ALA A 74 12.02 -10.10 -2.84
CA ALA A 74 13.34 -9.97 -2.20
C ALA A 74 14.45 -9.40 -3.11
N VAL A 75 14.25 -9.36 -4.44
CA VAL A 75 15.30 -9.02 -5.42
C VAL A 75 14.94 -7.80 -6.27
N ARG A 76 13.66 -7.56 -6.56
CA ARG A 76 13.22 -6.49 -7.48
C ARG A 76 11.73 -6.17 -7.32
N PRO A 77 11.27 -5.00 -7.81
CA PRO A 77 9.85 -4.77 -7.93
C PRO A 77 9.21 -5.81 -8.87
N THR A 78 8.00 -6.25 -8.56
CA THR A 78 7.25 -7.22 -9.38
C THR A 78 6.12 -6.56 -10.15
N ASN A 79 5.54 -5.49 -9.59
CA ASN A 79 4.46 -4.73 -10.17
C ASN A 79 4.38 -3.34 -9.54
N TYR A 80 3.56 -2.49 -10.14
CA TYR A 80 3.19 -1.18 -9.65
C TYR A 80 1.67 -1.13 -9.48
N THR A 81 1.21 -0.64 -8.33
CA THR A 81 -0.22 -0.50 -8.01
C THR A 81 -0.52 0.88 -7.44
N CYS A 82 -1.78 1.35 -7.53
CA CYS A 82 -2.18 2.62 -6.92
C CYS A 82 -1.84 2.65 -5.42
N ALA A 83 -1.02 3.60 -4.95
CA ALA A 83 -0.51 3.62 -3.58
C ALA A 83 -1.62 3.52 -2.52
N ASN A 84 -2.67 4.33 -2.69
CA ASN A 84 -3.85 4.40 -1.84
C ASN A 84 -4.95 3.39 -2.20
N ASN A 85 -4.81 2.61 -3.29
CA ASN A 85 -5.85 1.73 -3.83
C ASN A 85 -7.15 2.46 -4.26
N ILE A 86 -7.09 3.75 -4.57
CA ILE A 86 -8.24 4.54 -5.07
C ILE A 86 -8.67 4.04 -6.46
N CYS A 87 -7.70 3.85 -7.37
CA CYS A 87 -7.96 3.33 -8.72
C CYS A 87 -7.44 1.89 -8.89
N CYS A 88 -7.89 1.24 -9.96
CA CYS A 88 -7.52 -0.13 -10.33
C CYS A 88 -6.16 -0.24 -11.06
N PHE A 89 -5.31 0.79 -11.02
CA PHE A 89 -4.03 0.78 -11.72
C PHE A 89 -3.17 -0.42 -11.33
N PHE A 90 -2.70 -1.14 -12.35
CA PHE A 90 -1.75 -2.22 -12.25
C PHE A 90 -0.80 -2.16 -13.45
N LYS A 91 0.51 -2.22 -13.20
CA LYS A 91 1.53 -2.37 -14.24
C LYS A 91 2.56 -3.42 -13.82
N PRO A 92 2.84 -4.47 -14.60
CA PRO A 92 3.95 -5.39 -14.30
C PRO A 92 5.30 -4.68 -14.37
N TYR A 93 6.28 -5.14 -13.58
CA TYR A 93 7.65 -4.63 -13.67
C TYR A 93 8.33 -5.18 -14.93
N GLY A 94 8.95 -4.31 -15.74
CA GLY A 94 9.66 -4.69 -16.98
C GLY A 94 8.78 -4.85 -18.22
N GLY A 95 7.51 -4.43 -18.16
CA GLY A 95 6.59 -4.36 -19.30
C GLY A 95 6.36 -2.95 -19.84
#